data_AF-A0AAW9LHM6-F1
#
_entry.id   AF-A0AAW9LHM6-F1
#
_cell.length_a   1.000
_cell.length_b   1.000
_cell.length_c   1.000
_cell.angle_alpha   90.00
_cell.angle_beta   90.00
_cell.angle_gamma   90.00
#
_symmetry.space_group_name_H-M   'P 1'
#
loop_
_entity.id
_entity.type
_entity.pdbx_description
1 polymer ?
#
loop_
_entity_poly.entity_id
_entity_poly.type
_entity_poly.pdbx_seq_one_letter_code
_entity_poly.pdbx_strand_id
1 'polypeptide(L)'
;MLIDVEALPSGVDPAQESAILDVLSDRRMQYLVWRVGHAETPIERDPLAAALAAWYRDELGKESADEHQMAVMLHHVLLPKLEDADLIDRTPAGISPTQLTEQVVPVLRGRFDGGSYDRNDGGTS
;
A
#
# COMPACT_ATOMS: atom_id res chain seq x y z
N MET A 1 -5.28 4.58 -18.14
CA MET A 1 -6.06 3.36 -17.82
C MET A 1 -6.86 3.70 -16.58
N LEU A 2 -8.16 3.92 -16.77
CA LEU A 2 -9.12 4.26 -15.71
C LEU A 2 -9.37 3.01 -14.89
N ILE A 3 -9.33 3.14 -13.57
CA ILE A 3 -9.83 2.10 -12.66
C ILE A 3 -11.34 2.03 -12.89
N ASP A 4 -11.89 0.84 -13.01
CA ASP A 4 -13.34 0.65 -13.05
C ASP A 4 -13.91 1.10 -11.70
N VAL A 5 -14.50 2.30 -11.69
CA VAL A 5 -15.13 2.90 -10.50
C VAL A 5 -16.29 2.02 -10.00
N GLU A 6 -16.88 1.20 -10.88
CA GLU A 6 -17.91 0.22 -10.53
C GLU A 6 -17.42 -0.93 -9.64
N ALA A 7 -16.10 -1.08 -9.45
CA ALA A 7 -15.51 -2.08 -8.56
C ALA A 7 -15.25 -1.54 -7.13
N LEU A 8 -15.64 -0.30 -6.83
CA LEU A 8 -15.54 0.24 -5.48
C LEU A 8 -16.57 -0.41 -4.54
N PRO A 9 -16.23 -0.50 -3.24
CA PRO A 9 -17.11 -1.09 -2.24
C PRO A 9 -18.46 -0.35 -2.16
N SER A 10 -19.56 -1.07 -2.32
CA SER A 10 -20.91 -0.48 -2.24
C SER A 10 -21.20 0.01 -0.82
N GLY A 11 -21.55 1.30 -0.65
CA GLY A 11 -22.01 1.84 0.64
C GLY A 11 -21.00 2.71 1.41
N VAL A 12 -19.86 3.07 0.82
CA VAL A 12 -19.02 4.18 1.32
C VAL A 12 -19.67 5.52 1.01
N ASP A 13 -19.43 6.51 1.86
CA ASP A 13 -19.89 7.87 1.58
C ASP A 13 -19.04 8.54 0.47
N PRO A 14 -19.54 9.62 -0.19
CA PRO A 14 -18.82 10.24 -1.30
C PRO A 14 -17.44 10.81 -0.95
N ALA A 15 -17.20 11.20 0.31
CA ALA A 15 -15.91 11.73 0.73
C ALA A 15 -14.89 10.59 0.85
N GLN A 16 -15.32 9.46 1.43
CA GLN A 16 -14.52 8.24 1.51
C GLN A 16 -14.26 7.64 0.12
N GLU A 17 -15.26 7.63 -0.76
CA GLU A 17 -15.09 7.22 -2.16
C GLU A 17 -14.01 8.06 -2.87
N SER A 18 -14.07 9.40 -2.72
CA SER A 18 -13.05 10.30 -3.28
C SER A 18 -11.66 10.01 -2.70
N ALA A 19 -11.55 9.75 -1.39
CA ALA A 19 -10.29 9.42 -0.75
C ALA A 19 -9.70 8.10 -1.30
N ILE A 20 -10.54 7.08 -1.49
CA ILE A 20 -10.14 5.80 -2.10
C ILE A 20 -9.67 6.03 -3.54
N LEU A 21 -10.40 6.81 -4.34
CA LEU A 21 -9.99 7.12 -5.72
C LEU A 21 -8.66 7.87 -5.79
N ASP A 22 -8.41 8.79 -4.85
CA ASP A 22 -7.14 9.50 -4.73
C ASP A 22 -5.98 8.55 -4.38
N VAL A 23 -6.20 7.65 -3.41
CA VAL A 23 -5.26 6.56 -3.07
C VAL A 23 -4.98 5.71 -4.30
N LEU A 24 -6.04 5.29 -4.99
CA LEU A 24 -5.96 4.45 -6.16
C LEU A 24 -5.40 5.16 -7.39
N SER A 25 -5.23 6.48 -7.37
CA SER A 25 -4.58 7.21 -8.46
C SER A 25 -3.05 7.26 -8.31
N ASP A 26 -2.51 6.99 -7.12
CA ASP A 26 -1.06 6.98 -6.85
C ASP A 26 -0.51 5.55 -6.80
N ARG A 27 0.47 5.24 -7.67
CA ARG A 27 1.07 3.90 -7.73
C ARG A 27 1.73 3.45 -6.42
N ARG A 28 2.32 4.38 -5.64
CA ARG A 28 2.94 4.05 -4.34
C ARG A 28 1.88 3.61 -3.35
N MET A 29 0.76 4.30 -3.36
CA MET A 29 -0.37 4.02 -2.49
C MET A 29 -1.02 2.68 -2.87
N GLN A 30 -1.20 2.42 -4.16
CA GLN A 30 -1.62 1.12 -4.67
C GLN A 30 -0.70 -0.02 -4.19
N TYR A 31 0.62 0.17 -4.27
CA TYR A 31 1.59 -0.83 -3.81
C TYR A 31 1.44 -1.09 -2.29
N LEU A 32 1.30 -0.04 -1.48
CA LEU A 32 1.11 -0.19 -0.04
C LEU A 32 -0.19 -0.91 0.31
N VAL A 33 -1.31 -0.57 -0.34
CA VAL A 33 -2.61 -1.26 -0.16
C VAL A 33 -2.48 -2.74 -0.53
N TRP A 34 -1.85 -3.04 -1.67
CA TRP A 34 -1.60 -4.43 -2.09
C TRP A 34 -0.71 -5.17 -1.08
N ARG A 35 0.38 -4.55 -0.61
CA ARG A 35 1.34 -5.20 0.31
C ARG A 35 0.72 -5.48 1.67
N VAL A 36 0.01 -4.52 2.25
CA VAL A 36 -0.69 -4.66 3.54
C VAL A 36 -1.85 -5.66 3.40
N GLY A 37 -2.59 -5.62 2.30
CA GLY A 37 -3.71 -6.53 2.03
C GLY A 37 -3.32 -8.01 1.85
N HIS A 38 -2.04 -8.31 1.59
CA HIS A 38 -1.51 -9.68 1.53
C HIS A 38 -0.74 -10.09 2.79
N ALA A 39 -0.67 -9.21 3.80
CA ALA A 39 0.04 -9.49 5.03
C ALA A 39 -0.82 -10.35 5.96
N GLU A 40 -0.28 -11.50 6.39
CA GLU A 40 -0.95 -12.34 7.41
C GLU A 40 -0.88 -11.74 8.81
N THR A 41 0.04 -10.80 9.03
CA THR A 41 0.29 -10.15 10.31
C THR A 41 0.51 -8.65 10.12
N PRO A 42 0.28 -7.83 11.17
CA PRO A 42 0.59 -6.41 11.11
C PRO A 42 2.05 -6.17 10.68
N ILE A 43 2.26 -5.29 9.70
CA ILE A 43 3.61 -4.96 9.21
C ILE A 43 4.17 -3.80 10.04
N GLU A 44 5.39 -3.92 10.51
CA GLU A 44 6.10 -2.80 11.12
C GLU A 44 6.42 -1.70 10.09
N ARG A 45 6.47 -0.45 10.55
CA ARG A 45 6.68 0.71 9.67
C ARG A 45 8.00 0.63 8.90
N ASP A 46 9.08 0.25 9.56
CA ASP A 46 10.41 0.32 8.97
C ASP A 46 10.60 -0.76 7.88
N PRO A 47 10.19 -2.03 8.09
CA PRO A 47 10.09 -3.02 7.00
C PRO A 47 9.19 -2.57 5.84
N LEU A 48 8.06 -1.91 6.13
CA LEU A 48 7.17 -1.39 5.09
C LEU A 48 7.84 -0.27 4.26
N ALA A 49 8.62 0.60 4.92
CA ALA A 49 9.40 1.64 4.24
C ALA A 49 10.50 1.06 3.35
N ALA A 50 11.20 0.03 3.82
CA ALA A 50 12.22 -0.68 3.04
C ALA A 50 11.60 -1.35 1.80
N ALA A 51 10.47 -2.03 1.96
CA ALA A 51 9.74 -2.65 0.85
C ALA A 51 9.29 -1.60 -0.20
N LEU A 52 8.77 -0.45 0.26
CA LEU A 52 8.41 0.66 -0.62
C LEU A 52 9.63 1.23 -1.36
N ALA A 53 10.77 1.39 -0.68
CA ALA A 53 11.99 1.87 -1.29
C ALA A 53 12.51 0.90 -2.37
N ALA A 54 12.53 -0.40 -2.07
CA ALA A 54 12.90 -1.43 -3.04
C ALA A 54 12.00 -1.41 -4.27
N TRP A 55 10.68 -1.44 -4.06
CA TRP A 55 9.71 -1.35 -5.16
C TRP A 55 9.88 -0.06 -5.99
N TYR A 56 10.11 1.08 -5.33
CA TYR A 56 10.31 2.36 -6.01
C TYR A 56 11.59 2.39 -6.85
N ARG A 57 12.67 1.74 -6.39
CA ARG A 57 13.90 1.56 -7.19
C ARG A 57 13.64 0.73 -8.43
N ASP A 58 12.94 -0.39 -8.27
CA ASP A 58 12.67 -1.34 -9.36
C ASP A 58 11.74 -0.75 -10.43
N GLU A 59 10.66 -0.09 -10.03
CA GLU A 59 9.65 0.43 -10.96
C GLU A 59 10.06 1.73 -11.67
N LEU A 60 10.83 2.59 -10.99
CA LEU A 60 11.13 3.93 -11.50
C LEU A 60 12.59 4.13 -11.89
N GLY A 61 13.43 3.10 -11.73
CA GLY A 61 14.86 3.15 -12.07
C GLY A 61 15.62 4.24 -11.31
N LYS A 62 15.09 4.69 -10.17
CA LYS A 62 15.67 5.76 -9.36
C LYS A 62 16.56 5.15 -8.30
N GLU A 63 17.87 5.15 -8.57
CA GLU A 63 18.91 4.64 -7.67
C GLU A 63 18.93 5.37 -6.31
N SER A 64 18.38 6.60 -6.23
CA SER A 64 18.42 7.46 -5.03
C SER A 64 17.19 7.38 -4.12
N ALA A 65 16.37 6.33 -4.19
CA ALA A 65 15.30 6.15 -3.21
C ALA A 65 15.93 5.77 -1.85
N ASP A 66 16.28 6.79 -1.08
CA ASP A 66 16.79 6.65 0.29
C ASP A 66 15.68 6.09 1.19
N GLU A 67 15.97 4.99 1.87
CA GLU A 67 15.07 4.34 2.83
C GLU A 67 14.62 5.32 3.91
N HIS A 68 15.50 6.22 4.34
CA HIS A 68 15.15 7.25 5.32
C HIS A 68 14.10 8.23 4.77
N GLN A 69 14.30 8.70 3.53
CA GLN A 69 13.33 9.55 2.85
C GLN A 69 11.99 8.83 2.65
N MET A 70 12.01 7.54 2.30
CA MET A 70 10.78 6.76 2.14
C MET A 70 10.08 6.55 3.49
N ALA A 71 10.81 6.33 4.58
CA ALA A 71 10.24 6.22 5.91
C ALA A 71 9.54 7.51 6.35
N VAL A 72 10.17 8.67 6.11
CA VAL A 72 9.57 9.99 6.38
C VAL A 72 8.31 10.19 5.54
N MET A 73 8.37 9.91 4.24
CA MET A 73 7.21 10.04 3.35
C MET A 73 6.09 9.07 3.73
N LEU A 74 6.42 7.82 4.06
CA LEU A 74 5.48 6.81 4.51
C LEU A 74 4.75 7.30 5.76
N HIS A 75 5.49 7.78 6.75
CA HIS A 75 4.92 8.21 8.03
C HIS A 75 4.06 9.47 7.94
N HIS A 76 4.52 10.50 7.21
CA HIS A 76 3.88 11.81 7.20
C HIS A 76 2.88 12.03 6.07
N VAL A 77 2.95 11.22 5.00
CA VAL A 77 2.13 11.45 3.79
C VAL A 77 1.30 10.23 3.44
N LEU A 78 1.91 9.07 3.31
CA LEU A 78 1.21 7.90 2.73
C LEU A 78 0.30 7.22 3.75
N LEU A 79 0.81 6.88 4.94
CA LEU A 79 0.00 6.21 5.97
C LEU A 79 -1.20 7.05 6.43
N PRO A 80 -1.07 8.37 6.71
CA PRO A 80 -2.24 9.17 7.09
C PRO A 80 -3.32 9.16 6.01
N LYS A 81 -2.95 9.25 4.73
CA LYS A 81 -3.92 9.19 3.63
C LYS A 81 -4.60 7.83 3.48
N LEU A 82 -3.88 6.74 3.77
CA LEU A 82 -4.47 5.40 3.76
C LEU A 82 -5.45 5.20 4.92
N GLU A 83 -5.13 5.75 6.09
CA GLU A 83 -6.00 5.71 7.26
C GLU A 83 -7.24 6.60 7.07
N ASP A 84 -7.08 7.79 6.51
CA ASP A 84 -8.20 8.68 6.14
C ASP A 84 -9.16 8.02 5.13
N ALA A 85 -8.63 7.14 4.27
CA ALA A 85 -9.41 6.34 3.33
C ALA A 85 -9.96 5.03 3.93
N ASP A 86 -9.72 4.75 5.22
CA ASP A 86 -10.10 3.52 5.92
C ASP A 86 -9.53 2.26 5.25
N LEU A 87 -8.33 2.35 4.67
CA LEU A 87 -7.63 1.25 3.98
C LEU A 87 -6.49 0.66 4.81
N ILE A 88 -6.19 1.22 5.96
CA ILE A 88 -5.29 0.61 6.95
C ILE A 88 -5.72 1.00 8.35
N ASP A 89 -5.37 0.16 9.31
CA ASP A 89 -5.36 0.50 10.73
C ASP A 89 -3.93 0.60 11.24
N ARG A 90 -3.65 1.65 12.02
CA ARG A 90 -2.38 1.83 12.72
C ARG A 90 -2.52 1.47 14.19
N THR A 91 -1.88 0.39 14.60
CA THR A 91 -1.85 -0.06 15.99
C THR A 91 -0.42 -0.09 16.52
N PRO A 92 -0.21 -0.23 17.83
CA PRO A 92 1.12 -0.48 18.38
C PRO A 92 1.79 -1.75 17.83
N ALA A 93 1.00 -2.71 17.33
CA ALA A 93 1.51 -3.95 16.73
C ALA A 93 1.98 -3.75 15.28
N GLY A 94 1.59 -2.65 14.62
CA GLY A 94 1.96 -2.36 13.23
C GLY A 94 0.79 -1.84 12.40
N ILE A 95 0.97 -1.90 11.09
CA ILE A 95 0.00 -1.53 10.07
C ILE A 95 -0.74 -2.79 9.61
N SER A 96 -2.07 -2.76 9.69
CA SER A 96 -2.94 -3.88 9.30
C SER A 96 -3.97 -3.46 8.25
N PRO A 97 -4.42 -4.40 7.40
CA PRO A 97 -5.51 -4.12 6.48
C PRO A 97 -6.83 -3.97 7.24
N THR A 98 -7.68 -3.06 6.77
CA THR A 98 -9.09 -2.99 7.16
C THR A 98 -9.94 -3.92 6.29
N GLN A 99 -11.22 -4.09 6.66
CA GLN A 99 -12.19 -4.79 5.80
C GLN A 99 -12.35 -4.13 4.41
N LEU A 100 -12.15 -2.82 4.31
CA LEU A 100 -12.24 -2.11 3.04
C LEU A 100 -11.06 -2.44 2.12
N THR A 101 -9.90 -2.69 2.71
CA THR A 101 -8.69 -3.13 2.01
C THR A 101 -8.95 -4.41 1.23
N GLU A 102 -9.59 -5.39 1.86
CA GLU A 102 -9.92 -6.68 1.25
C GLU A 102 -10.82 -6.55 0.01
N GLN A 103 -11.65 -5.51 -0.04
CA GLN A 103 -12.53 -5.21 -1.17
C GLN A 103 -11.79 -4.52 -2.32
N VAL A 104 -10.77 -3.72 -2.00
CA VAL A 104 -9.99 -2.96 -2.99
C VAL A 104 -8.83 -3.77 -3.58
N VAL A 105 -8.21 -4.66 -2.80
CA VAL A 105 -7.08 -5.50 -3.24
C VAL A 105 -7.36 -6.29 -4.52
N PRO A 106 -8.54 -6.91 -4.74
CA PRO A 106 -8.88 -7.57 -6.00
C PRO A 106 -8.81 -6.67 -7.23
N VAL A 107 -9.07 -5.36 -7.10
CA VAL A 107 -8.98 -4.39 -8.20
C VAL A 107 -7.52 -4.12 -8.58
N LEU A 108 -6.61 -4.32 -7.62
CA LEU A 108 -5.16 -4.22 -7.83
C LEU A 108 -4.56 -5.54 -8.37
N ARG A 109 -5.31 -6.65 -8.36
CA ARG A 109 -4.82 -7.95 -8.86
C ARG A 109 -4.49 -7.88 -10.34
N GLY A 110 -3.38 -8.49 -10.72
CA GLY A 110 -2.79 -8.41 -12.06
C GLY A 110 -1.83 -7.22 -12.28
N ARG A 111 -1.84 -6.18 -11.43
CA ARG A 111 -0.86 -5.07 -11.50
C ARG A 111 0.45 -5.38 -10.77
N PHE A 112 0.36 -6.14 -9.67
CA PHE A 112 1.51 -6.49 -8.83
C PHE A 112 1.76 -8.01 -8.75
N ASP A 113 0.75 -8.84 -9.03
CA ASP A 113 0.86 -10.32 -8.95
C ASP A 113 1.76 -10.94 -10.04
N GLY A 114 2.13 -10.18 -11.07
CA GLY A 114 2.94 -10.64 -12.21
C GLY A 114 4.44 -10.49 -12.04
N GLY A 115 4.92 -9.90 -10.94
CA GLY A 115 6.33 -9.59 -10.73
C GLY A 115 6.90 -10.23 -9.48
N SER A 116 8.15 -10.68 -9.58
CA SER A 116 8.99 -11.29 -8.54
C SER A 116 9.34 -10.32 -7.39
N TYR A 117 8.36 -9.61 -6.81
CA TYR A 117 8.56 -8.66 -5.71
C TYR A 117 8.68 -9.33 -4.33
N ASP A 118 8.55 -10.67 -4.27
CA ASP A 118 8.65 -11.48 -3.05
C ASP A 118 10.02 -12.17 -2.88
N ARG A 119 11.09 -11.69 -3.53
CA ARG A 119 12.41 -12.23 -3.21
C ARG A 119 13.02 -11.47 -2.04
N ASN A 120 13.04 -12.14 -0.89
CA ASN A 120 13.84 -11.89 0.32
C ASN A 120 13.30 -10.78 1.26
N ASP A 121 13.25 -10.90 2.59
CA ASP A 121 14.18 -11.57 3.51
C ASP A 121 13.48 -12.21 4.73
N GLY A 122 13.55 -13.54 4.83
CA GLY A 122 13.24 -14.32 6.03
C GLY A 122 14.31 -15.36 6.33
N GLY A 123 15.53 -15.14 5.86
CA GLY A 123 16.68 -16.01 6.11
C GLY A 123 17.20 -15.83 7.52
N THR A 124 16.60 -16.51 8.50
CA THR A 124 17.28 -16.75 9.78
C THR A 124 18.30 -17.88 9.59
N SER A 125 19.55 -17.55 9.89
CA SER A 125 20.70 -18.46 9.96
C SER A 125 20.52 -19.61 10.95
#